data_AF-A0A932WTY3-F1
#
_entry.id   AF-A0A932WTY3-F1
#
_cell.length_a   1.000
_cell.length_b   1.000
_cell.length_c   1.000
_cell.angle_alpha   90.00
_cell.angle_beta   90.00
_cell.angle_gamma   90.00
#
_symmetry.space_group_name_H-M   'P 1'
#
loop_
_entity.id
_entity.type
_entity.pdbx_description
1 polymer ?
#
loop_
_entity_poly.entity_id
_entity_poly.type
_entity_poly.pdbx_seq_one_letter_code
_entity_poly.pdbx_strand_id
1 'polypeptide(L)' 'MSEKIEHRGKPISVTIDGKLCSGVYGETILQIARKNDIYIPTMCYLPKVSPI' A
#
# COMPACT_ATOMS: atom_id res chain seq x y z
N MET A 1 7.64 -23.91 15.10
CA MET A 1 6.26 -23.39 15.02
C MET A 1 6.37 -21.90 14.74
N SER A 2 6.45 -21.50 13.47
CA SER A 2 6.61 -20.09 13.10
C SER A 2 5.24 -19.42 13.16
N GLU A 3 5.05 -18.55 14.14
CA GLU A 3 3.88 -17.67 14.24
C GLU A 3 3.82 -16.81 12.98
N LYS A 4 3.00 -17.21 12.01
CA LYS A 4 2.59 -16.32 10.91
C LYS A 4 1.71 -15.25 11.54
N ILE A 5 2.31 -14.14 11.95
CA ILE A 5 1.59 -13.01 12.51
C ILE A 5 0.78 -12.41 11.36
N GLU A 6 -0.49 -12.83 11.26
CA GLU A 6 -1.42 -12.26 10.28
C GLU A 6 -1.75 -10.83 10.71
N HIS A 7 -0.97 -9.87 10.22
CA HIS A 7 -1.20 -8.45 10.49
C HIS A 7 -2.41 -7.88 9.72
N ARG A 8 -3.25 -8.71 9.07
CA ARG A 8 -4.40 -8.26 8.26
C ARG A 8 -5.27 -7.27 9.04
N GLY A 9 -5.38 -6.04 8.54
CA GLY A 9 -6.25 -5.02 9.12
C GLY A 9 -5.62 -4.11 10.19
N LYS A 10 -4.33 -4.28 10.53
CA LYS A 10 -3.65 -3.34 11.44
C LYS A 10 -3.29 -2.04 10.71
N PRO A 11 -3.53 -0.86 11.33
CA PRO A 11 -3.06 0.41 10.77
C PRO A 11 -1.52 0.43 10.77
N ILE A 12 -0.95 0.84 9.65
CA ILE A 12 0.48 1.06 9.46
C ILE A 12 0.73 2.50 9.03
N SER A 13 1.86 3.05 9.45
CA SER A 13 2.34 4.34 8.95
C SER A 13 3.54 4.08 8.04
N VAL A 14 3.48 4.58 6.81
CA VAL A 14 4.52 4.41 5.80
C VAL A 14 4.91 5.79 5.28
N THR A 15 6.21 6.05 5.19
CA THR A 15 6.72 7.30 4.62
C THR A 15 6.89 7.12 3.11
N ILE A 16 6.14 7.89 2.32
CA ILE A 16 6.21 7.89 0.85
C ILE A 16 6.66 9.28 0.42
N ASP A 17 7.80 9.38 -0.26
CA ASP A 17 8.35 10.67 -0.74
C ASP A 17 8.55 11.71 0.38
N GLY A 18 8.92 11.26 1.58
CA GLY A 18 9.07 12.12 2.76
C GLY A 18 7.77 12.53 3.45
N LYS A 19 6.59 12.15 2.91
CA LYS A 19 5.30 12.34 3.57
C LYS A 19 4.92 11.12 4.41
N LEU A 20 4.50 11.36 5.65
CA LEU A 20 3.96 10.32 6.52
C LEU A 20 2.54 9.97 6.06
N CYS A 21 2.34 8.76 5.56
CA CYS A 21 1.05 8.27 5.06
C CYS A 21 0.53 7.16 5.97
N SER A 22 -0.75 7.23 6.33
CA SER A 22 -1.42 6.15 7.07
C SER A 22 -2.09 5.18 6.10
N GLY A 23 -1.93 3.89 6.35
CA GLY A 23 -2.51 2.81 5.55
C GLY A 23 -2.88 1.60 6.41
N VAL A 24 -3.41 0.56 5.77
CA VAL A 24 -3.79 -0.69 6.46
C VAL A 24 -2.97 -1.85 5.92
N TYR A 25 -2.53 -2.73 6.81
CA TYR A 25 -1.81 -3.94 6.41
C TYR A 25 -2.68 -4.82 5.52
N GLY A 26 -2.23 -5.04 4.29
CA GLY A 26 -2.98 -5.70 3.21
C GLY A 26 -3.29 -4.78 2.03
N GLU A 27 -3.18 -3.46 2.20
CA GLU A 27 -3.22 -2.52 1.09
C GLU A 27 -1.84 -2.37 0.42
N THR A 28 -1.84 -2.10 -0.87
CA THR A 28 -0.61 -1.82 -1.62
C THR A 28 -0.13 -0.39 -1.35
N ILE A 29 1.19 -0.18 -1.44
CA ILE A 29 1.79 1.15 -1.29
C ILE A 29 1.16 2.15 -2.27
N LEU A 30 0.81 1.72 -3.48
CA LEU A 30 0.15 2.56 -4.47
C LEU A 30 -1.26 2.98 -4.06
N GLN A 31 -2.03 2.10 -3.40
CA GLN A 31 -3.34 2.45 -2.85
C GLN A 31 -3.20 3.44 -1.69
N ILE A 32 -2.23 3.21 -0.80
CA ILE A 32 -1.94 4.12 0.33
C ILE A 32 -1.51 5.50 -0.21
N ALA A 33 -0.62 5.55 -1.20
CA ALA A 33 -0.19 6.78 -1.85
C ALA A 33 -1.38 7.53 -2.47
N ARG A 34 -2.22 6.84 -3.25
CA ARG A 34 -3.41 7.46 -3.88
C ARG A 34 -4.42 7.99 -2.86
N LYS A 35 -4.63 7.30 -1.74
CA LYS A 35 -5.50 7.78 -0.65
C LYS A 35 -4.96 9.01 0.08
N ASN A 36 -3.64 9.20 0.07
CA ASN A 36 -2.96 10.33 0.72
C ASN A 36 -2.55 11.42 -0.29
N ASP A 37 -3.26 11.52 -1.42
CA ASP A 37 -3.03 12.52 -2.49
C ASP A 37 -1.65 12.46 -3.15
N ILE A 38 -0.97 11.32 -3.08
CA ILE A 38 0.30 11.06 -3.78
C ILE A 38 0.03 10.24 -5.03
N TYR A 39 0.10 10.90 -6.18
CA TYR A 39 -0.02 10.23 -7.47
C TYR A 39 1.33 9.70 -7.94
N ILE A 40 1.52 8.38 -7.82
CA ILE A 40 2.69 7.68 -8.39
C ILE A 40 2.33 7.26 -9.82
N PRO A 41 2.97 7.82 -10.86
CA PRO A 41 2.72 7.42 -12.24
C PRO A 41 3.28 6.01 -12.47
N THR A 42 2.40 5.09 -12.80
CA THR A 42 2.75 3.69 -13.05
C THR A 42 2.55 3.36 -14.52
N MET A 43 3.60 2.90 -15.21
CA MET A 43 3.46 2.46 -16.61
C MET A 43 2.78 1.09 -16.76
N CYS A 44 2.97 0.19 -15.79
CA CYS A 44 2.53 -1.21 -15.89
C CYS A 44 1.44 -1.60 -14.87
N TYR A 45 0.98 -0.67 -14.03
CA TYR A 45 -0.07 -0.96 -13.05
C TYR A 45 -1.44 -0.54 -13.59
N LEU A 46 -2.22 -1.53 -13.98
CA LEU A 46 -3.61 -1.36 -14.42
C LEU A 46 -4.54 -1.88 -13.30
N PRO A 47 -5.37 -1.04 -12.66
CA PRO A 47 -6.17 -1.42 -11.49
C PRO A 47 -7.29 -2.44 -11.78
N LYS A 48 -7.55 -2.77 -13.05
CA LYS A 48 -8.59 -3.71 -13.49
C LYS A 48 -8.03 -5.02 -14.06
N VAL A 49 -6.71 -5.20 -14.05
CA VAL A 49 -6.08 -6.44 -14.49
C VAL A 49 -5.16 -6.90 -13.36
N SER A 50 -5.19 -8.19 -13.06
CA SER A 50 -4.15 -8.76 -12.20
C SER A 50 -2.81 -8.59 -12.94
N PRO A 51 -1.72 -8.22 -12.24
CA PRO A 51 -0.39 -8.32 -12.83
C PRO A 51 -0.21 -9.74 -13.38
N ILE A 52 0.19 -9.84 -14.66
CA ILE A 52 0.47 -11.10 -15.34
C ILE A 52 1.69 -11.80 -14.75
#